data_AF-A0A7K6MVM1-F1
#
_entry.id   AF-A0A7K6MVM1-F1
#
_cell.length_a   1.000
_cell.length_b   1.000
_cell.length_c   1.000
_cell.angle_alpha   90.00
_cell.angle_beta   90.00
_cell.angle_gamma   90.00
#
_symmetry.space_group_name_H-M   'P 1'
#
loop_
_entity.id
_entity.type
_entity.pdbx_description
1 polymer ?
#
loop_
_entity_poly.entity_id
_entity_poly.type
_entity_poly.pdbx_seq_one_letter_code
_entity_poly.pdbx_strand_id
1 'polypeptide(L)'
;ARKYIESLPHMPQQDLKAVFRGANPLAVDLLEKMLILDSDKRITAAEALAHPYFVQYHDPDDEPEAELYDESIENKERTIDEWK
;
A
#
# COMPACT_ATOMS: atom_id res chain seq x y z
N ALA A 1 1.28 -7.99 20.22
CA ALA A 1 0.70 -6.82 19.54
C ALA A 1 -0.79 -6.62 19.85
N ARG A 2 -1.67 -7.61 19.63
CA ARG A 2 -3.14 -7.43 19.76
C ARG A 2 -3.63 -6.87 21.12
N LYS A 3 -3.16 -7.41 22.24
CA LYS A 3 -3.48 -6.93 23.59
C LYS A 3 -3.07 -5.47 23.85
N TYR A 4 -2.04 -4.98 23.17
CA TYR A 4 -1.60 -3.58 23.29
C TYR A 4 -2.58 -2.65 22.58
N ILE A 5 -3.00 -3.00 21.35
CA ILE A 5 -3.98 -2.22 20.58
C ILE A 5 -5.32 -2.15 21.32
N GLU A 6 -5.77 -3.26 21.92
CA GLU A 6 -7.00 -3.32 22.73
C GLU A 6 -6.94 -2.45 24.00
N SER A 7 -5.73 -2.15 24.51
CA SER A 7 -5.54 -1.31 25.69
C SER A 7 -5.53 0.19 25.41
N LEU A 8 -5.45 0.59 24.14
CA LEU A 8 -5.43 2.00 23.75
C LEU A 8 -6.84 2.59 23.84
N PRO A 9 -6.97 3.89 24.18
CA PRO A 9 -8.26 4.57 24.11
C PRO A 9 -8.80 4.56 22.67
N HIS A 10 -10.12 4.43 22.53
CA HIS A 10 -10.76 4.49 21.23
C HIS A 10 -10.57 5.87 20.60
N MET A 11 -9.94 5.91 19.43
CA MET A 11 -9.77 7.13 18.62
C MET A 11 -10.59 7.00 17.35
N PRO A 12 -11.55 7.91 17.09
CA PRO A 12 -12.30 7.90 15.85
C PRO A 12 -11.38 8.25 14.67
N GLN A 13 -11.73 7.76 13.48
CA GLN A 13 -11.04 8.13 12.24
C GLN A 13 -11.14 9.64 12.02
N GLN A 14 -10.01 10.26 11.69
CA GLN A 14 -9.97 11.69 11.38
C GLN A 14 -10.43 11.95 9.95
N ASP A 15 -11.05 13.11 9.74
CA ASP A 15 -11.33 13.61 8.39
C ASP A 15 -10.03 14.12 7.75
N LEU A 16 -9.54 13.37 6.76
CA LEU A 16 -8.28 13.67 6.07
C LEU A 16 -8.36 14.98 5.28
N LYS A 17 -9.55 15.45 4.89
CA LYS A 17 -9.73 16.77 4.25
C LYS A 17 -9.47 17.91 5.22
N ALA A 18 -9.84 17.73 6.48
CA ALA A 18 -9.57 18.70 7.54
C ALA A 18 -8.09 18.71 7.99
N VAL A 19 -7.42 17.55 7.90
CA VAL A 19 -5.99 17.38 8.18
C VAL A 19 -5.15 18.01 7.06
N PHE A 20 -5.42 17.66 5.81
CA PHE A 20 -4.69 18.14 4.62
C PHE A 20 -5.34 19.36 3.97
N ARG A 21 -5.36 20.47 4.70
CA ARG A 21 -5.99 21.71 4.21
C ARG A 21 -5.28 22.26 2.98
N GLY A 22 -6.05 22.53 1.92
CA GLY A 22 -5.53 23.08 0.66
C GLY A 22 -4.92 22.04 -0.28
N ALA A 23 -4.94 20.76 0.07
CA ALA A 23 -4.55 19.69 -0.84
C ALA A 23 -5.59 19.51 -1.96
N ASN A 24 -5.15 18.95 -3.08
CA ASN A 24 -6.05 18.54 -4.17
C ASN A 24 -7.06 17.51 -3.61
N PRO A 25 -8.38 17.70 -3.79
CA PRO A 25 -9.39 16.74 -3.34
C PRO A 25 -9.14 15.31 -3.80
N LEU A 26 -8.61 15.12 -5.02
CA LEU A 26 -8.27 13.80 -5.57
C LEU A 26 -7.06 13.17 -4.86
N ALA A 27 -6.11 13.98 -4.36
CA ALA A 27 -4.99 13.48 -3.58
C ALA A 27 -5.47 12.98 -2.20
N VAL A 28 -6.39 13.73 -1.58
CA VAL A 28 -6.95 13.35 -0.27
C VAL A 28 -7.79 12.07 -0.40
N ASP A 29 -8.59 11.95 -1.45
CA ASP A 29 -9.36 10.73 -1.74
C ASP A 29 -8.45 9.50 -1.94
N LEU A 30 -7.33 9.67 -2.64
CA LEU A 30 -6.33 8.59 -2.78
C LEU A 30 -5.72 8.19 -1.44
N LEU A 31 -5.36 9.17 -0.60
CA LEU A 31 -4.83 8.92 0.75
C LEU A 31 -5.84 8.22 1.65
N GLU A 32 -7.13 8.57 1.56
CA GLU A 32 -8.22 7.88 2.29
C GLU A 32 -8.29 6.40 1.93
N LYS A 33 -8.01 6.03 0.67
CA LYS A 33 -7.99 4.64 0.19
C LYS A 33 -6.70 3.87 0.54
N MET A 34 -5.58 4.58 0.69
CA MET A 34 -4.28 4.00 1.03
C MET A 34 -4.06 3.85 2.55
N LEU A 35 -4.49 4.83 3.34
CA LEU A 35 -4.26 4.88 4.80
C LEU A 35 -5.33 4.11 5.59
N ILE A 36 -5.72 2.95 5.06
CA ILE A 36 -6.64 2.02 5.72
C ILE A 36 -5.82 1.04 6.56
N LEU A 37 -6.22 0.91 7.83
CA LEU A 37 -5.54 0.02 8.80
C LEU A 37 -5.72 -1.46 8.43
N ASP A 38 -6.90 -1.82 7.94
CA ASP A 38 -7.22 -3.13 7.40
C ASP A 38 -6.53 -3.32 6.05
N SER A 39 -5.58 -4.25 5.98
CA SER A 39 -4.79 -4.51 4.77
C SER A 39 -5.65 -5.00 3.61
N ASP A 40 -6.69 -5.76 3.89
CA ASP A 40 -7.52 -6.41 2.87
C ASP A 40 -8.46 -5.41 2.19
N LYS A 41 -8.67 -4.25 2.82
CA LYS A 41 -9.46 -3.14 2.29
C LYS A 41 -8.61 -2.03 1.68
N ARG A 42 -7.29 -2.09 1.85
CA ARG A 42 -6.38 -1.09 1.31
C ARG A 42 -6.31 -1.24 -0.21
N ILE A 43 -6.35 -0.12 -0.91
CA ILE A 43 -6.18 -0.10 -2.37
C ILE A 43 -4.85 -0.73 -2.77
N THR A 44 -4.86 -1.53 -3.84
CA THR A 44 -3.66 -2.13 -4.42
C THR A 44 -2.86 -1.12 -5.24
N ALA A 45 -1.62 -1.47 -5.61
CA ALA A 45 -0.79 -0.61 -6.46
C ALA A 45 -1.44 -0.36 -7.83
N ALA A 46 -1.96 -1.40 -8.48
CA ALA A 46 -2.63 -1.30 -9.78
C ALA A 46 -3.88 -0.40 -9.72
N GLU A 47 -4.74 -0.59 -8.71
CA GLU A 47 -5.92 0.26 -8.51
C GLU A 47 -5.56 1.71 -8.19
N ALA A 48 -4.45 1.93 -7.49
CA ALA A 48 -3.95 3.27 -7.18
C ALA A 48 -3.41 3.98 -8.43
N LEU A 49 -2.71 3.27 -9.34
CA LEU A 49 -2.24 3.83 -10.61
C LEU A 49 -3.42 4.27 -11.50
N ALA A 50 -4.50 3.48 -11.54
CA ALA A 50 -5.73 3.82 -12.24
C ALA A 50 -6.56 4.96 -11.60
N HIS A 51 -6.10 5.55 -10.49
CA HIS A 51 -6.84 6.58 -9.78
C HIS A 51 -6.91 7.91 -10.57
N PRO A 52 -8.03 8.66 -10.56
CA PRO A 52 -8.16 9.94 -11.27
C PRO A 52 -7.10 11.00 -10.89
N TYR A 53 -6.45 10.85 -9.74
CA TYR A 53 -5.34 11.71 -9.35
C TYR A 53 -4.13 11.61 -10.30
N PHE A 54 -3.90 10.45 -10.92
CA PHE A 54 -2.81 10.19 -11.86
C PHE A 54 -3.24 10.19 -13.32
N VAL A 55 -4.47 10.59 -13.65
CA VAL A 55 -5.03 10.52 -15.02
C VAL A 55 -4.15 11.15 -16.11
N GLN A 56 -3.35 12.15 -15.76
CA GLN A 56 -2.44 12.83 -16.69
C GLN A 56 -1.15 12.05 -16.99
N TYR A 57 -0.84 11.03 -16.19
CA TYR A 57 0.38 10.22 -16.28
C TYR A 57 0.11 8.73 -16.46
N HIS A 58 -1.11 8.27 -16.17
CA HIS A 58 -1.48 6.86 -16.26
C HIS A 58 -1.39 6.38 -17.71
N ASP A 59 -0.58 5.35 -17.94
CA ASP A 59 -0.41 4.67 -19.21
C ASP A 59 -0.39 3.15 -18.97
N PRO A 60 -1.51 2.45 -19.24
CA PRO A 60 -1.59 1.00 -19.02
C PRO A 60 -0.55 0.19 -19.80
N ASP A 61 -0.06 0.71 -20.93
CA ASP A 61 0.93 0.02 -21.76
C ASP A 61 2.36 0.16 -21.19
N ASP A 62 2.60 1.14 -20.31
CA ASP A 62 3.87 1.39 -19.61
C ASP A 62 3.81 1.00 -18.11
N GLU A 63 2.80 0.22 -17.71
CA GLU A 63 2.60 -0.31 -16.35
C GLU A 63 2.63 -1.86 -16.31
N PRO A 64 3.72 -2.53 -16.75
CA PRO A 64 3.78 -3.99 -16.83
C PRO A 64 3.95 -4.65 -15.46
N GLU A 65 3.40 -5.87 -15.34
CA GLU A 65 3.72 -6.77 -14.23
C GLU A 65 5.03 -7.54 -14.50
N ALA A 66 5.78 -7.84 -13.45
CA ALA A 66 6.96 -8.68 -13.53
C ALA A 66 6.57 -10.16 -13.69
N GLU A 67 7.46 -10.96 -14.27
CA GLU A 67 7.33 -12.42 -14.20
C GLU A 67 7.40 -12.91 -12.74
N LEU A 68 6.76 -14.05 -12.47
CA LEU A 68 6.78 -14.66 -11.15
C LEU A 68 8.22 -14.98 -10.75
N TYR A 69 8.65 -14.44 -9.61
CA TYR A 69 9.98 -14.68 -9.07
C TYR A 69 10.07 -16.08 -8.44
N ASP A 70 11.14 -16.83 -8.78
CA ASP A 70 11.40 -18.16 -8.20
C ASP A 70 12.05 -18.04 -6.82
N GLU A 71 11.22 -18.15 -5.78
CA GLU A 71 11.62 -18.11 -4.38
C GLU A 71 12.18 -19.45 -3.85
N SER A 72 12.37 -20.48 -4.71
CA SER A 72 12.76 -21.83 -4.27
C SER A 72 14.13 -21.91 -3.57
N ILE A 73 14.94 -20.86 -3.66
CA ILE A 73 16.23 -20.74 -2.99
C ILE A 73 16.10 -20.07 -1.62
N GLU A 74 15.11 -19.22 -1.39
CA GLU A 74 15.02 -18.39 -0.18
C GLU A 74 14.73 -19.21 1.08
N ASN A 75 13.94 -20.26 0.96
CA ASN A 75 13.56 -21.13 2.07
C ASN A 75 14.46 -22.36 2.24
N LYS A 76 15.57 -22.46 1.50
CA LYS A 76 16.52 -23.59 1.63
C LYS A 76 17.61 -23.24 2.62
N GLU A 77 17.72 -24.04 3.68
CA GLU A 77 18.92 -24.01 4.53
C GLU A 77 20.13 -24.45 3.71
N ARG A 78 21.12 -23.56 3.59
CA ARG A 78 22.38 -23.79 2.90
C ARG A 78 23.54 -23.35 3.78
N THR A 79 24.65 -24.05 3.68
CA THR A 79 25.91 -23.69 4.32
C THR A 79 26.51 -22.43 3.67
N ILE A 80 27.43 -21.75 4.38
CA ILE A 80 28.13 -20.57 3.85
C ILE A 80 28.81 -20.87 2.51
N ASP A 81 29.36 -22.08 2.35
CA ASP A 81 30.07 -22.47 1.13
C ASP A 81 29.13 -22.84 -0.03
N GLU A 82 27.85 -23.13 0.22
CA GLU A 82 26.81 -23.32 -0.81
C GLU A 82 26.13 -22.01 -1.22
N TRP A 83 26.31 -20.95 -0.43
CA TRP A 83 25.88 -19.58 -0.75
C TRP A 83 26.94 -18.78 -1.51
N LYS A 84 28.23 -19.06 -1.29
CA LYS A 84 29.36 -18.45 -2.02
C LYS A 84 29.42 -18.89 -3.47
#